data_AF-A0A0R2YFW8-F1
#
_entry.id   AF-A0A0R2YFW8-F1
#
_cell.length_a   1.000
_cell.length_b   1.000
_cell.length_c   1.000
_cell.angle_alpha   90.00
_cell.angle_beta   90.00
_cell.angle_gamma   90.00
#
_symmetry.space_group_name_H-M   'P 1'
#
loop_
_entity.id
_entity.type
_entity.pdbx_description
1 polymer ?
#
loop_
_entity_poly.entity_id
_entity_poly.type
_entity_poly.pdbx_seq_one_letter_code
_entity_poly.pdbx_strand_id
1 'polypeptide(L)'
;MLDEDLRGFLEDFDVGGVVDGEPFLAARDMPDEIHGMGGTNSQSTGYEILVITSDAERLGIKNSKLITVGGVSYRVRDCRMIDDGAFSLASLTKV
;
A
#
# COMPACT_ATOMS: atom_id res chain seq x y z
N MET A 1 7.24 -10.95 -23.32
CA MET A 1 6.87 -10.71 -21.93
C MET A 1 8.14 -10.26 -21.25
N LEU A 2 8.21 -9.00 -20.83
CA LEU A 2 9.35 -8.52 -20.06
C LEU A 2 9.25 -9.23 -18.70
N ASP A 3 10.31 -9.94 -18.32
CA ASP A 3 10.44 -10.55 -16.99
C ASP A 3 10.90 -9.43 -16.06
N GLU A 4 9.96 -8.55 -15.69
CA GLU A 4 10.24 -7.43 -14.80
C GLU A 4 10.37 -7.95 -13.37
N ASP A 5 11.51 -7.68 -12.74
CA ASP A 5 11.76 -8.04 -11.34
C ASP A 5 11.02 -7.07 -10.42
N LEU A 6 9.73 -7.37 -10.18
CA LEU A 6 8.85 -6.57 -9.32
C LEU A 6 9.38 -6.45 -7.88
N ARG A 7 10.13 -7.46 -7.41
CA ARG A 7 10.75 -7.42 -6.09
C ARG A 7 11.92 -6.45 -6.08
N GLY A 8 12.83 -6.57 -7.04
CA GLY A 8 13.94 -5.63 -7.21
C GLY A 8 13.46 -4.18 -7.31
N PHE A 9 12.37 -3.93 -8.04
CA PHE A 9 11.77 -2.60 -8.12
C PHE A 9 11.33 -2.05 -6.75
N LEU A 10 10.70 -2.87 -5.90
CA LEU A 10 10.25 -2.42 -4.57
C LEU A 10 11.40 -2.33 -3.55
N GLU A 11 12.43 -3.18 -3.68
CA GLU A 11 13.63 -3.15 -2.83
C GLU A 11 14.38 -1.81 -2.97
N ASP A 12 14.38 -1.20 -4.16
CA ASP A 12 14.98 0.12 -4.39
C ASP A 12 14.37 1.24 -3.52
N PHE A 13 13.15 1.06 -3.02
CA PHE A 13 12.47 2.06 -2.19
C PHE A 13 12.70 1.86 -0.68
N ASP A 14 13.30 0.74 -0.23
CA ASP A 14 13.55 0.40 1.19
C ASP A 14 12.31 0.56 2.11
N VAL A 15 11.11 0.51 1.51
CA VAL A 15 9.86 0.60 2.25
C VAL A 15 9.21 -0.78 2.22
N GLY A 16 8.91 -1.26 3.41
CA GLY A 16 8.28 -2.55 3.64
C GLY A 16 7.44 -2.50 4.90
N GLY A 17 6.75 -3.59 5.14
CA GLY A 17 5.87 -3.71 6.28
C GLY A 17 5.84 -5.10 6.87
N VAL A 18 5.04 -5.23 7.92
CA VAL A 18 4.77 -6.48 8.61
C VAL A 18 3.26 -6.65 8.73
N VAL A 19 2.76 -7.84 8.38
CA VAL A 19 1.38 -8.27 8.57
C VAL A 19 1.39 -9.57 9.36
N ASP A 20 0.76 -9.61 10.52
CA ASP A 20 0.73 -10.80 11.40
C ASP A 20 2.11 -11.40 11.73
N GLY A 21 3.18 -10.58 11.70
CA GLY A 21 4.57 -11.04 11.91
C GLY A 21 5.32 -11.43 10.64
N GLU A 22 4.64 -11.50 9.49
CA GLU A 22 5.23 -11.79 8.19
C GLU A 22 5.66 -10.50 7.48
N PRO A 23 6.93 -10.37 7.04
CA PRO A 23 7.39 -9.21 6.31
C PRO A 23 6.86 -9.19 4.87
N PHE A 24 6.69 -7.99 4.32
CA PHE A 24 6.37 -7.77 2.91
C PHE A 24 7.03 -6.51 2.36
N LEU A 25 7.27 -6.48 1.04
CA LEU A 25 7.79 -5.32 0.33
C LEU A 25 6.64 -4.41 -0.10
N ALA A 26 6.77 -3.11 0.12
CA ALA A 26 5.79 -2.15 -0.37
C ALA A 26 6.31 -0.72 -0.42
N ALA A 27 6.19 -0.05 -1.57
CA ALA A 27 6.53 1.36 -1.69
C ALA A 27 5.40 2.21 -1.09
N ARG A 28 5.72 3.11 -0.15
CA ARG A 28 4.75 4.09 0.36
C ARG A 28 4.62 5.21 -0.64
N ASP A 29 3.45 5.29 -1.26
CA ASP A 29 3.10 6.44 -2.08
C ASP A 29 2.64 7.58 -1.17
N MET A 30 2.86 8.81 -1.64
CA MET A 30 2.60 10.06 -0.94
C MET A 30 1.15 10.15 -0.40
N PRO A 31 0.83 11.10 0.51
CA PRO A 31 -0.54 11.29 0.99
C PRO A 31 -1.54 11.33 -0.18
N ASP A 32 -2.55 10.48 -0.05
CA ASP A 32 -3.67 10.26 -0.98
C ASP A 32 -4.25 11.64 -1.38
N GLU A 33 -4.35 11.91 -2.68
CA GLU A 33 -4.60 13.22 -3.32
C GLU A 33 -5.35 14.28 -2.49
N ILE A 34 -4.92 15.54 -2.61
CA ILE A 34 -5.67 16.71 -2.14
C ILE A 34 -6.99 16.82 -2.92
N HIS A 35 -8.04 16.19 -2.40
CA HIS A 35 -9.39 16.37 -2.92
C HIS A 35 -9.95 17.73 -2.47
N GLY A 36 -9.87 18.72 -3.35
CA GLY A 36 -10.52 20.02 -3.15
C GLY A 36 -12.02 19.94 -3.40
N MET A 37 -12.82 19.62 -2.38
CA MET A 37 -14.27 19.84 -2.43
C MET A 37 -14.63 21.21 -1.82
N GLY A 38 -15.16 22.11 -2.65
CA GLY A 38 -15.98 23.23 -2.19
C GLY A 38 -15.29 24.27 -1.29
N GLY A 39 -14.01 24.55 -1.50
CA GLY A 39 -13.30 25.62 -0.77
C GLY A 39 -12.81 25.26 0.63
N THR A 40 -12.93 23.99 1.05
CA THR A 40 -12.23 23.47 2.23
C THR A 40 -11.20 22.46 1.76
N ASN A 41 -9.91 22.77 1.96
CA ASN A 41 -8.81 21.84 1.69
C ASN A 41 -8.82 20.74 2.75
N SER A 42 -9.73 19.79 2.65
CA SER A 42 -9.66 18.56 3.44
C SER A 42 -8.58 17.68 2.82
N GLN A 43 -7.34 17.84 3.29
CA GLN A 43 -6.29 16.87 3.03
C GLN A 43 -6.78 15.53 3.60
N SER A 44 -7.04 14.55 2.74
CA SER A 44 -7.17 13.18 3.23
C SER A 44 -5.81 12.80 3.77
N THR A 45 -5.71 12.57 5.07
CA THR A 45 -4.51 12.02 5.72
C THR A 45 -4.34 10.52 5.43
N GLY A 46 -4.96 10.05 4.34
CA GLY A 46 -4.82 8.71 3.82
C GLY A 46 -3.41 8.52 3.28
N TYR A 47 -2.86 7.35 3.50
CA TYR A 47 -1.62 6.93 2.87
C TYR A 47 -1.94 5.82 1.88
N GLU A 48 -1.18 5.69 0.81
CA GLU A 48 -1.28 4.55 -0.08
C GLU A 48 0.04 3.79 -0.08
N ILE A 49 -0.06 2.47 -0.25
CA ILE A 49 1.11 1.63 -0.47
C ILE A 49 0.92 0.81 -1.73
N LEU A 50 1.99 0.69 -2.50
CA LEU A 50 2.10 -0.21 -3.63
C LEU A 50 2.69 -1.53 -3.14
N VAL A 51 1.98 -2.63 -3.35
CA VAL A 51 2.41 -3.99 -2.93
C VAL A 51 2.24 -4.96 -4.08
N ILE A 52 3.05 -6.02 -4.13
CA ILE A 52 2.86 -7.11 -5.11
C ILE A 52 1.52 -7.80 -4.84
N THR A 53 0.67 -7.94 -5.86
CA THR A 53 -0.69 -8.49 -5.70
C THR A 53 -0.68 -9.88 -5.09
N SER A 54 0.21 -10.76 -5.53
CA SER A 54 0.29 -12.13 -4.98
C SER A 54 0.70 -12.14 -3.50
N ASP A 55 1.53 -11.19 -3.05
CA ASP A 55 1.85 -11.04 -1.62
C ASP A 55 0.66 -10.44 -0.84
N ALA A 56 -0.05 -9.47 -1.43
CA ALA A 56 -1.27 -8.92 -0.84
C ALA A 56 -2.35 -9.98 -0.64
N GLU A 57 -2.55 -10.87 -1.62
CA GLU A 57 -3.48 -12.00 -1.53
C GLU A 57 -3.03 -13.02 -0.48
N ARG A 58 -1.75 -13.41 -0.51
CA ARG A 58 -1.16 -14.39 0.41
C ARG A 58 -1.24 -13.91 1.88
N LEU A 59 -0.98 -12.64 2.12
CA LEU A 59 -0.98 -12.03 3.46
C LEU A 59 -2.35 -11.46 3.87
N GLY A 60 -3.33 -11.50 2.97
CA GLY A 60 -4.67 -10.98 3.21
C GLY A 60 -4.70 -9.47 3.45
N ILE A 61 -3.89 -8.70 2.72
CA ILE A 61 -3.88 -7.23 2.72
C ILE A 61 -5.13 -6.74 1.97
N LYS A 62 -6.23 -6.62 2.72
CA LYS A 62 -7.55 -6.20 2.23
C LYS A 62 -8.27 -5.36 3.28
N ASN A 63 -9.46 -4.84 2.94
CA ASN A 63 -10.27 -4.00 3.84
C ASN A 63 -10.29 -4.53 5.29
N SER A 64 -10.12 -3.60 6.23
CA SER A 64 -10.09 -3.80 7.69
C SER A 64 -8.87 -4.52 8.25
N LYS A 65 -7.95 -5.03 7.42
CA LYS A 65 -6.69 -5.65 7.85
C LYS A 65 -5.80 -4.63 8.56
N LEU A 66 -5.15 -5.06 9.64
CA LEU A 66 -4.11 -4.28 10.31
C LEU A 66 -2.75 -4.66 9.75
N ILE A 67 -1.97 -3.65 9.39
CA ILE A 67 -0.61 -3.80 8.86
C ILE A 67 0.30 -2.80 9.55
N THR A 68 1.60 -3.08 9.58
CA THR A 68 2.61 -2.12 10.02
C THR A 68 3.48 -1.76 8.83
N VAL A 69 3.68 -0.48 8.56
CA VAL A 69 4.55 0.00 7.45
C VAL A 69 5.51 1.03 8.04
N GLY A 70 6.82 0.82 7.86
CA GLY A 70 7.84 1.69 8.46
C GLY A 70 7.69 1.86 9.99
N GLY A 71 7.29 0.80 10.70
CA GLY A 71 7.10 0.82 12.15
C GLY A 71 5.81 1.48 12.66
N VAL A 72 4.94 1.96 11.76
CA VAL A 72 3.65 2.57 12.12
C VAL A 72 2.51 1.64 11.74
N SER A 73 1.53 1.47 12.64
CA SER A 73 0.35 0.65 12.38
C SER A 73 -0.72 1.41 11.60
N TYR A 74 -1.29 0.73 10.62
CA TYR A 74 -2.35 1.22 9.76
C TYR A 74 -3.46 0.17 9.61
N ARG A 75 -4.66 0.65 9.35
CA ARG A 75 -5.77 -0.17 8.86
C ARG A 75 -5.95 0.03 7.37
N VAL A 76 -6.01 -1.07 6.62
CA VAL A 76 -6.31 -1.07 5.19
C VAL A 76 -7.78 -0.72 4.99
N ARG A 77 -8.07 0.28 4.16
CA ARG A 77 -9.42 0.69 3.77
C ARG A 77 -9.86 0.01 2.49
N ASP A 78 -8.99 0.00 1.49
CA ASP A 78 -9.25 -0.58 0.19
C ASP A 78 -7.97 -1.18 -0.36
N CYS A 79 -8.09 -2.12 -1.29
CA CYS A 79 -6.96 -2.71 -1.99
C CYS A 79 -7.39 -3.02 -3.42
N ARG A 80 -6.82 -2.30 -4.40
CA ARG A 80 -7.16 -2.43 -5.81
C ARG A 80 -5.97 -2.94 -6.61
N MET A 81 -6.20 -3.91 -7.48
CA MET A 81 -5.17 -4.37 -8.40
C MET A 81 -4.94 -3.32 -9.50
N ILE A 82 -3.69 -3.15 -9.89
CA ILE A 82 -3.25 -2.33 -11.00
C ILE A 82 -2.22 -3.11 -11.82
N ASP A 83 -1.75 -2.51 -12.92
CA ASP A 83 -0.65 -3.04 -13.73
C ASP A 83 -0.84 -4.51 -14.11
N ASP A 84 -1.96 -4.81 -14.78
CA ASP A 84 -2.38 -6.16 -15.20
C ASP A 84 -2.39 -7.22 -14.07
N GLY A 85 -2.48 -6.78 -12.82
CA GLY A 85 -2.48 -7.62 -11.64
C GLY A 85 -1.11 -7.86 -11.02
N ALA A 86 -0.03 -7.24 -11.53
CA ALA A 86 1.30 -7.32 -10.94
C ALA A 86 1.36 -6.66 -9.55
N PHE A 87 0.79 -5.46 -9.45
CA PHE A 87 0.74 -4.68 -8.21
C PHE A 87 -0.69 -4.41 -7.74
N SER A 88 -0.81 -4.10 -6.46
CA SER A 88 -2.03 -3.61 -5.83
C SER A 88 -1.73 -2.34 -5.05
N LEU A 89 -2.62 -1.36 -5.14
CA LEU A 89 -2.62 -0.16 -4.31
C LEU A 89 -3.54 -0.38 -3.12
N ALA A 90 -2.97 -0.31 -1.92
CA ALA A 90 -3.73 -0.40 -0.67
C ALA A 90 -3.81 0.97 0.00
N SER A 91 -5.03 1.50 0.12
CA SER A 91 -5.28 2.76 0.82
C SER A 91 -5.38 2.52 2.32
N LEU A 92 -4.72 3.35 3.11
CA LEU A 92 -4.47 3.15 4.53
C LEU A 92 -5.05 4.28 5.36
N THR A 93 -5.39 3.96 6.61
CA THR A 93 -5.69 4.94 7.66
C THR A 93 -4.86 4.61 8.88
N LYS A 94 -4.18 5.62 9.42
CA LYS A 94 -3.37 5.45 10.63
C LYS A 94 -4.26 5.09 11.83
N VAL A 95 -3.80 4.15 12.64
CA VAL A 95 -4.46 3.74 13.91
C VAL A 95 -3.94 4.58 15.06
#